data_AF-A0A7J2PKC1-F1
#
_entry.id   AF-A0A7J2PKC1-F1
#
_cell.length_a   1.000
_cell.length_b   1.000
_cell.length_c   1.000
_cell.angle_alpha   90.00
_cell.angle_beta   90.00
_cell.angle_gamma   90.00
#
_symmetry.space_group_name_H-M   'P 1'
#
loop_
_entity.id
_entity.type
_entity.pdbx_description
1 polymer ?
#
loop_
_entity_poly.entity_id
_entity_poly.type
_entity_poly.pdbx_seq_one_letter_code
_entity_poly.pdbx_strand_id
1 'polypeptide(L)'
;MQEFRVNDYITLELVIDKTIILVNGELFNQCSFLLLNKSVDEIKGLSAIDSVDEMEEEFDSTMESSGGENLGIPPETEFWAHCSNLQVWAENQYDTRMLHRNLAFPLLKKLTEAGDSVAKRVFKEEIAQRFESGFEPVVKFLIVEGYMEYFSSEELDVIG
;
A
#
# COMPACT_ATOMS: atom_id res chain seq x y z
N MET A 1 -11.78 15.63 17.90
CA MET A 1 -10.78 15.32 16.87
C MET A 1 -9.71 14.48 17.54
N GLN A 2 -9.55 13.24 17.12
CA GLN A 2 -8.44 12.39 17.56
C GLN A 2 -7.40 12.40 16.44
N GLU A 3 -6.15 12.65 16.81
CA GLU A 3 -5.00 12.66 15.90
C GLU A 3 -3.98 11.65 16.44
N PHE A 4 -3.37 10.90 15.55
CA PHE A 4 -2.33 9.95 15.88
C PHE A 4 -1.18 10.05 14.87
N ARG A 5 -0.02 10.46 15.34
CA ARG A 5 1.20 10.54 14.53
C ARG A 5 1.93 9.20 14.57
N VAL A 6 2.01 8.54 13.42
CA VAL A 6 2.74 7.27 13.27
C VAL A 6 4.24 7.51 13.19
N ASN A 7 4.68 8.48 12.39
CA ASN A 7 6.08 8.88 12.26
C ASN A 7 6.18 10.34 11.77
N ASP A 8 7.33 10.74 11.23
CA ASP A 8 7.54 12.11 10.75
C ASP A 8 6.72 12.47 9.49
N TYR A 9 6.28 11.47 8.74
CA TYR A 9 5.53 11.65 7.51
C TYR A 9 4.05 11.27 7.63
N ILE A 10 3.71 10.24 8.41
CA ILE A 10 2.35 9.68 8.46
C ILE A 10 1.62 10.15 9.72
N THR A 11 0.43 10.72 9.52
CA THR A 11 -0.52 11.07 10.58
C THR A 11 -1.91 10.54 10.23
N LEU A 12 -2.63 10.02 11.21
CA LEU A 12 -4.04 9.65 11.07
C LEU A 12 -4.91 10.64 11.86
N GLU A 13 -6.07 10.98 11.31
CA GLU A 13 -7.08 11.78 12.01
C GLU A 13 -8.45 11.13 11.93
N LEU A 14 -9.22 11.22 13.02
CA LEU A 14 -10.63 10.85 13.04
C LEU A 14 -11.51 12.10 12.87
N VAL A 15 -12.14 12.21 11.71
CA VAL A 15 -12.99 13.35 11.31
C VAL A 15 -14.38 12.85 10.97
N ILE A 16 -15.38 13.24 11.78
CA ILE A 16 -16.80 12.91 11.59
C ILE A 16 -16.95 11.41 11.26
N ASP A 17 -16.50 10.58 12.20
CA ASP A 17 -16.57 9.11 12.15
C ASP A 17 -15.75 8.45 11.02
N LYS A 18 -14.91 9.18 10.31
CA LYS A 18 -14.03 8.66 9.27
C LYS A 18 -12.57 8.83 9.65
N THR A 19 -11.80 7.74 9.54
CA THR A 19 -10.33 7.79 9.62
C THR A 19 -9.77 8.29 8.31
N ILE A 20 -8.93 9.32 8.36
CA ILE A 20 -8.16 9.83 7.22
C ILE A 20 -6.67 9.66 7.48
N ILE A 21 -5.90 9.43 6.42
CA ILE A 21 -4.44 9.33 6.46
C ILE A 21 -3.87 10.60 5.80
N LEU A 22 -2.88 11.19 6.45
CA LEU A 22 -2.10 12.32 5.95
C LEU A 22 -0.66 11.86 5.76
N VAL A 23 -0.08 12.21 4.62
CA VAL A 23 1.36 12.02 4.33
C VAL A 23 1.98 13.38 4.12
N ASN A 24 2.92 13.76 4.99
CA ASN A 24 3.54 15.08 5.03
C ASN A 24 2.51 16.23 5.08
N GLY A 25 1.43 16.02 5.85
CA GLY A 25 0.32 16.98 5.99
C GLY A 25 -0.66 17.03 4.81
N GLU A 26 -0.45 16.23 3.76
CA GLU A 26 -1.36 16.15 2.61
C GLU A 26 -2.28 14.93 2.73
N LEU A 27 -3.56 15.11 2.38
CA LEU A 27 -4.56 14.03 2.40
C LEU A 27 -4.19 12.90 1.44
N PHE A 28 -4.05 11.69 1.98
CA PHE A 28 -3.86 10.47 1.21
C PHE A 28 -5.22 9.83 0.91
N ASN A 29 -5.71 10.03 -0.32
CA ASN A 29 -7.08 9.72 -0.74
C ASN A 29 -7.33 8.27 -1.17
N GLN A 30 -6.36 7.37 -1.03
CA GLN A 30 -6.58 5.97 -1.40
C GLN A 30 -7.20 5.18 -0.26
N CYS A 31 -8.19 4.34 -0.61
CA CYS A 31 -9.04 3.63 0.33
C CYS A 31 -8.22 2.82 1.37
N SER A 32 -8.36 3.20 2.63
CA SER A 32 -7.79 2.51 3.81
C SER A 32 -8.57 1.24 4.22
N PHE A 33 -9.53 0.79 3.40
CA PHE A 33 -10.59 -0.14 3.82
C PHE A 33 -10.10 -1.56 4.17
N LEU A 34 -8.85 -1.93 3.84
CA LEU A 34 -8.31 -3.26 4.11
C LEU A 34 -6.97 -3.17 4.84
N LEU A 35 -7.04 -3.04 6.18
CA LEU A 35 -5.86 -3.07 7.05
C LEU A 35 -5.60 -4.44 7.71
N LEU A 36 -6.23 -5.53 7.25
CA LEU A 36 -5.96 -6.89 7.73
C LEU A 36 -5.65 -7.84 6.57
N ASN A 37 -4.45 -8.44 6.60
CA ASN A 37 -4.07 -9.55 5.73
C ASN A 37 -4.71 -10.83 6.30
N LYS A 38 -5.61 -11.49 5.54
CA LYS A 38 -6.05 -12.85 5.86
C LYS A 38 -4.86 -13.83 5.69
N SER A 39 -4.97 -14.96 6.37
CA SER A 39 -3.90 -15.91 6.75
C SER A 39 -2.82 -16.23 5.70
N VAL A 40 -1.61 -16.48 6.21
CA VAL A 40 -0.39 -16.95 5.50
C VAL A 40 -0.61 -18.16 4.57
N ASP A 41 -1.67 -18.95 4.79
CA ASP A 41 -2.00 -20.10 3.93
C ASP A 41 -2.71 -19.72 2.62
N GLU A 42 -3.30 -18.53 2.49
CA GLU A 42 -3.81 -17.99 1.21
C GLU A 42 -2.68 -17.36 0.36
N ILE A 43 -1.51 -17.08 0.96
CA ILE A 43 -0.34 -16.50 0.30
C ILE A 43 0.42 -17.50 -0.58
N LYS A 44 0.21 -18.82 -0.37
CA LYS A 44 0.77 -19.85 -1.27
C LYS A 44 0.16 -19.84 -2.68
N GLY A 45 -0.91 -19.06 -2.90
CA GLY A 45 -1.48 -18.80 -4.23
C GLY A 45 -1.08 -17.45 -4.83
N LEU A 46 -0.39 -16.56 -4.10
CA LEU A 46 0.02 -15.24 -4.58
C LEU A 46 1.51 -15.17 -4.98
N SER A 47 2.25 -16.27 -4.81
CA SER A 47 3.62 -16.43 -5.34
C SER A 47 3.65 -16.70 -6.86
N ALA A 48 2.49 -16.66 -7.52
CA ALA A 48 2.34 -16.69 -8.96
C ALA A 48 1.28 -15.65 -9.31
N ILE A 49 1.71 -14.43 -9.61
CA ILE A 49 0.83 -13.48 -10.30
C ILE A 49 0.90 -13.88 -11.77
N ASP A 50 0.21 -14.96 -12.13
CA ASP A 50 -0.27 -15.14 -13.48
C ASP A 50 -1.37 -14.08 -13.67
N SER A 51 -1.00 -12.95 -14.26
CA SER A 51 -1.93 -11.99 -14.85
C SER A 51 -2.88 -11.23 -13.92
N VAL A 52 -2.52 -9.97 -13.67
CA VAL A 52 -3.39 -8.93 -13.09
C VAL A 52 -4.48 -8.46 -14.07
N ASP A 53 -4.32 -8.69 -15.38
CA ASP A 53 -5.21 -8.15 -16.42
C ASP A 53 -6.61 -8.79 -16.47
N GLU A 54 -6.90 -9.80 -15.63
CA GLU A 54 -8.18 -10.51 -15.63
C GLU A 54 -8.97 -10.38 -14.31
N MET A 55 -8.47 -9.63 -13.31
CA MET A 55 -9.12 -9.54 -12.00
C MET A 55 -9.63 -8.14 -11.62
N GLU A 56 -9.34 -7.11 -12.42
CA GLU A 56 -9.77 -5.74 -12.10
C GLU A 56 -11.27 -5.50 -12.31
N GLU A 57 -11.94 -6.19 -13.24
CA GLU A 57 -13.36 -5.86 -13.53
C GLU A 57 -14.39 -6.62 -12.67
N GLU A 58 -14.05 -7.79 -12.10
CA GLU A 58 -15.05 -8.66 -11.45
C GLU A 58 -15.01 -8.63 -9.91
N PHE A 59 -13.89 -8.19 -9.31
CA PHE A 59 -13.74 -8.13 -7.85
C PHE A 59 -14.02 -6.75 -7.23
N ASP A 60 -13.98 -5.68 -8.03
CA ASP A 60 -14.36 -4.32 -7.58
C ASP A 60 -15.87 -4.22 -7.35
N SER A 61 -16.68 -4.68 -8.30
CA SER A 61 -18.14 -4.42 -8.27
C SER A 61 -18.93 -5.18 -7.18
N THR A 62 -18.44 -6.34 -6.73
CA THR A 62 -19.18 -7.17 -5.75
C THR A 62 -18.88 -6.81 -4.29
N MET A 63 -17.71 -6.24 -3.99
CA MET A 63 -17.40 -5.69 -2.66
C MET A 63 -17.71 -4.20 -2.55
N GLU A 64 -17.76 -3.45 -3.66
CA GLU A 64 -18.25 -2.06 -3.66
C GLU A 64 -19.76 -1.95 -3.44
N SER A 65 -20.54 -2.95 -3.84
CA SER A 65 -22.01 -2.93 -3.69
C SER A 65 -22.49 -3.28 -2.28
N SER A 66 -21.63 -3.84 -1.43
CA SER A 66 -21.90 -3.99 -0.01
C SER A 66 -21.14 -2.89 0.72
N GLY A 67 -21.67 -1.67 0.65
CA GLY A 67 -21.28 -0.59 1.57
C GLY A 67 -21.14 -1.21 2.95
N GLY A 68 -19.90 -1.20 3.44
CA GLY A 68 -19.39 -2.16 4.42
C GLY A 68 -20.46 -2.55 5.42
N GLU A 69 -20.71 -3.85 5.56
CA GLU A 69 -21.50 -4.31 6.68
C GLU A 69 -20.93 -3.64 7.91
N ASN A 70 -21.71 -2.71 8.44
CA ASN A 70 -21.37 -1.95 9.62
C ASN A 70 -21.34 -3.01 10.72
N LEU A 71 -20.16 -3.58 10.98
CA LEU A 71 -19.94 -4.64 11.96
C LEU A 71 -20.30 -4.17 13.39
N GLY A 72 -20.85 -2.96 13.53
CA GLY A 72 -21.17 -2.30 14.79
C GLY A 72 -19.93 -1.82 15.51
N ILE A 73 -18.77 -1.81 14.85
CA ILE A 73 -17.52 -1.35 15.44
C ILE A 73 -17.59 0.17 15.57
N PRO A 74 -17.41 0.73 16.79
CA PRO A 74 -17.38 2.17 16.97
C PRO A 74 -16.24 2.79 16.14
N PRO A 75 -16.45 3.94 15.48
CA PRO A 75 -15.43 4.62 14.67
C PRO A 75 -14.10 4.83 15.39
N GLU A 76 -14.13 5.10 16.69
CA GLU A 76 -12.93 5.24 17.52
C GLU A 76 -12.16 3.93 17.64
N THR A 77 -12.87 2.79 17.74
CA THR A 77 -12.23 1.47 17.85
C THR A 77 -11.57 1.06 16.54
N GLU A 78 -12.23 1.35 15.42
CA GLU A 78 -11.64 1.18 14.09
C GLU A 78 -10.41 2.08 13.90
N PHE A 79 -10.51 3.36 14.31
CA PHE A 79 -9.39 4.30 14.30
C PHE A 79 -8.18 3.77 15.06
N TRP A 80 -8.37 3.25 16.28
CA TRP A 80 -7.28 2.65 17.07
C TRP A 80 -6.64 1.44 16.38
N ALA A 81 -7.44 0.58 15.75
CA ALA A 81 -6.93 -0.56 14.99
C ALA A 81 -6.08 -0.10 13.80
N HIS A 82 -6.56 0.91 13.06
CA HIS A 82 -5.83 1.47 11.93
C HIS A 82 -4.52 2.13 12.34
N CYS A 83 -4.53 2.90 13.43
CA CYS A 83 -3.33 3.50 14.02
C CYS A 83 -2.30 2.44 14.39
N SER A 84 -2.73 1.36 15.06
CA SER A 84 -1.84 0.28 15.47
C SER A 84 -1.21 -0.44 14.27
N ASN A 85 -2.00 -0.72 13.21
CA ASN A 85 -1.49 -1.42 12.05
C ASN A 85 -0.47 -0.57 11.26
N LEU A 86 -0.75 0.73 11.07
CA LEU A 86 0.19 1.63 10.41
C LEU A 86 1.44 1.92 11.25
N GLN A 87 1.30 1.99 12.58
CA GLN A 87 2.45 2.12 13.47
C GLN A 87 3.38 0.91 13.34
N VAL A 88 2.82 -0.30 13.47
CA VAL A 88 3.61 -1.53 13.36
C VAL A 88 4.26 -1.66 11.99
N TRP A 89 3.54 -1.32 10.91
CA TRP A 89 4.10 -1.32 9.56
C TRP A 89 5.29 -0.35 9.41
N ALA A 90 5.16 0.87 9.94
CA ALA A 90 6.24 1.87 9.90
C ALA A 90 7.46 1.45 10.76
N GLU A 91 7.22 0.89 11.94
CA GLU A 91 8.28 0.38 12.84
C GLU A 91 9.05 -0.81 12.22
N ASN A 92 8.39 -1.59 11.37
CA ASN A 92 8.98 -2.70 10.64
C ASN A 92 9.52 -2.29 9.26
N GLN A 93 9.99 -1.04 9.13
CA GLN A 93 10.63 -0.52 7.92
C GLN A 93 9.76 -0.68 6.67
N TYR A 94 8.45 -0.49 6.80
CA TYR A 94 7.48 -0.54 5.71
C TYR A 94 7.39 -1.89 5.00
N ASP A 95 7.61 -3.00 5.72
CA ASP A 95 7.42 -4.36 5.19
C ASP A 95 6.04 -4.51 4.52
N THR A 96 6.05 -4.62 3.18
CA THR A 96 4.85 -4.64 2.32
C THR A 96 3.93 -5.84 2.58
N ARG A 97 4.41 -6.85 3.32
CA ARG A 97 3.63 -8.05 3.69
C ARG A 97 2.67 -7.79 4.85
N MET A 98 2.86 -6.69 5.59
CA MET A 98 2.07 -6.39 6.79
C MET A 98 0.77 -5.62 6.50
N LEU A 99 0.70 -4.94 5.36
CA LEU A 99 -0.49 -4.23 4.90
C LEU A 99 -1.01 -4.85 3.60
N HIS A 100 -2.29 -4.66 3.31
CA HIS A 100 -2.82 -5.03 2.00
C HIS A 100 -2.12 -4.23 0.89
N ARG A 101 -1.81 -4.87 -0.24
CA ARG A 101 -1.04 -4.27 -1.34
C ARG A 101 -1.66 -2.97 -1.88
N ASN A 102 -2.99 -2.87 -1.90
CA ASN A 102 -3.73 -1.68 -2.36
C ASN A 102 -3.51 -0.45 -1.47
N LEU A 103 -3.00 -0.64 -0.24
CA LEU A 103 -2.59 0.45 0.64
C LEU A 103 -1.06 0.56 0.71
N ALA A 104 -0.35 -0.57 0.87
CA ALA A 104 1.09 -0.59 1.10
C ALA A 104 1.89 0.09 -0.03
N PHE A 105 1.64 -0.31 -1.27
CA PHE A 105 2.43 0.15 -2.41
C PHE A 105 2.21 1.63 -2.73
N PRO A 106 0.97 2.13 -2.76
CA PRO A 106 0.76 3.56 -3.03
C PRO A 106 1.16 4.46 -1.85
N LEU A 107 1.04 3.98 -0.61
CA LEU A 107 1.53 4.70 0.56
C LEU A 107 3.06 4.81 0.53
N LEU A 108 3.77 3.73 0.16
CA LEU A 108 5.21 3.75 -0.11
C LEU A 108 5.61 4.75 -1.19
N LYS A 109 4.86 4.79 -2.30
CA LYS A 109 5.07 5.77 -3.36
C LYS A 109 4.94 7.19 -2.82
N LYS A 110 3.86 7.51 -2.11
CA LYS A 110 3.62 8.85 -1.56
C LYS A 110 4.69 9.25 -0.53
N LEU A 111 5.15 8.31 0.30
CA LEU A 111 6.26 8.53 1.24
C LEU A 111 7.59 8.79 0.52
N THR A 112 7.84 8.06 -0.57
CA THR A 112 9.01 8.28 -1.44
C THR A 112 8.99 9.69 -2.03
N GLU A 113 7.84 10.13 -2.54
CA GLU A 113 7.62 11.48 -3.06
C GLU A 113 7.78 12.56 -1.97
N ALA A 114 7.40 12.24 -0.72
CA ALA A 114 7.61 13.11 0.44
C ALA A 114 9.07 13.15 0.92
N GLY A 115 9.95 12.32 0.37
CA GLY A 115 11.38 12.30 0.68
C GLY A 115 11.80 11.34 1.79
N ASP A 116 10.93 10.40 2.20
CA ASP A 116 11.31 9.35 3.14
C ASP A 116 12.32 8.39 2.49
N SER A 117 13.56 8.42 2.99
CA SER A 117 14.65 7.59 2.47
C SER A 117 14.45 6.09 2.67
N VAL A 118 13.78 5.66 3.73
CA VAL A 118 13.48 4.25 4.01
C VAL A 118 12.40 3.79 3.06
N ALA A 119 11.33 4.57 2.89
CA ALA A 119 10.27 4.27 1.94
C ALA A 119 10.81 4.21 0.50
N LYS A 120 11.68 5.16 0.11
CA LYS A 120 12.31 5.17 -1.21
C LYS A 120 13.08 3.89 -1.50
N ARG A 121 13.84 3.38 -0.53
CA ARG A 121 14.58 2.13 -0.67
C ARG A 121 13.62 0.95 -0.87
N VAL A 122 12.64 0.78 0.02
CA VAL A 122 11.68 -0.33 -0.02
C VAL A 122 10.83 -0.29 -1.29
N PHE A 123 10.41 0.90 -1.71
CA PHE A 123 9.64 1.10 -2.94
C PHE A 123 10.42 0.64 -4.18
N LYS A 124 11.71 0.97 -4.26
CA LYS A 124 12.59 0.49 -5.35
C LYS A 124 12.78 -1.02 -5.32
N GLU A 125 12.98 -1.61 -4.14
CA GLU A 125 13.09 -3.07 -3.99
C GLU A 125 11.83 -3.78 -4.51
N GLU A 126 10.64 -3.26 -4.18
CA GLU A 126 9.36 -3.80 -4.65
C GLU A 126 9.18 -3.68 -6.17
N ILE A 127 9.62 -2.57 -6.78
CA ILE A 127 9.59 -2.40 -8.24
C ILE A 127 10.57 -3.37 -8.90
N ALA A 128 11.80 -3.47 -8.38
CA ALA A 128 12.83 -4.36 -8.90
C ALA A 128 12.37 -5.82 -8.89
N GLN A 129 11.82 -6.30 -7.77
CA GLN A 129 11.31 -7.67 -7.66
C GLN A 129 10.20 -7.98 -8.68
N ARG A 130 9.31 -7.02 -8.95
CA ARG A 130 8.24 -7.16 -9.96
C ARG A 130 8.77 -7.10 -11.39
N PHE A 131 9.82 -6.33 -11.61
CA PHE A 131 10.46 -6.25 -12.92
C PHE A 131 11.22 -7.56 -13.22
N GLU A 132 12.00 -8.06 -12.26
CA GLU A 132 12.75 -9.31 -12.34
C GLU A 132 11.86 -10.55 -12.51
N SER A 133 10.58 -10.47 -12.12
CA SER A 133 9.63 -11.57 -12.35
C SER A 133 9.40 -11.85 -13.84
N GLY A 134 9.74 -10.90 -14.73
CA GLY A 134 9.64 -11.04 -16.18
C GLY A 134 8.21 -11.17 -16.71
N PHE A 135 7.21 -10.91 -15.87
CA PHE A 135 5.81 -11.02 -16.26
C PHE A 135 5.42 -9.82 -17.14
N GLU A 136 5.27 -10.06 -18.45
CA GLU A 136 5.23 -9.02 -19.49
C GLU A 136 4.21 -7.89 -19.21
N PRO A 137 2.95 -8.15 -18.81
CA PRO A 137 2.01 -7.08 -18.50
C PRO A 137 2.49 -6.16 -17.37
N VAL A 138 3.04 -6.72 -16.29
CA VAL A 138 3.56 -5.96 -15.15
C VAL A 138 4.81 -5.19 -15.52
N VAL A 139 5.75 -5.82 -16.23
CA VAL A 139 6.97 -5.14 -16.72
C VAL A 139 6.61 -3.96 -17.61
N LYS A 140 5.70 -4.16 -18.57
CA LYS A 140 5.23 -3.11 -19.46
C LYS A 140 4.56 -1.97 -18.69
N PHE A 141 3.70 -2.29 -17.72
CA PHE A 141 3.07 -1.31 -16.85
C PHE A 141 4.13 -0.47 -16.11
N LEU A 142 5.12 -1.12 -15.49
CA LEU A 142 6.18 -0.43 -14.75
C LEU A 142 6.99 0.54 -15.64
N ILE A 143 7.26 0.16 -16.89
CA ILE A 143 7.95 1.02 -17.86
C ILE A 143 7.06 2.19 -18.30
N VAL A 144 5.83 1.91 -18.72
CA VAL A 144 4.90 2.91 -19.27
C VAL A 144 4.53 3.97 -18.24
N GLU A 145 4.33 3.56 -16.99
CA GLU A 145 3.99 4.46 -15.88
C GLU A 145 5.22 5.15 -15.26
N GLY A 146 6.41 4.98 -15.85
CA GLY A 146 7.62 5.71 -15.44
C GLY A 146 8.24 5.23 -14.12
N TYR A 147 7.93 4.02 -13.64
CA TYR A 147 8.54 3.51 -12.40
C TYR A 147 10.05 3.26 -12.52
N MET A 148 10.57 3.16 -13.75
CA MET A 148 12.02 3.06 -14.01
C MET A 148 12.76 4.36 -13.67
N GLU A 149 12.07 5.51 -13.64
CA GLU A 149 12.69 6.82 -13.34
C GLU A 149 13.15 6.94 -11.88
N TYR A 150 12.74 6.02 -11.00
CA TYR A 150 13.20 5.95 -9.61
C TYR A 150 14.61 5.34 -9.46
N PHE A 151 15.15 4.76 -10.52
CA PHE A 151 16.45 4.10 -10.55
C PHE A 151 17.50 4.94 -11.28
N SER A 152 18.73 4.87 -10.80
CA SER A 152 19.91 5.35 -11.53
C SER A 152 20.27 4.39 -12.67
N SER A 153 21.07 4.87 -13.63
CA SER A 153 21.54 4.03 -14.74
C SER A 153 22.28 2.79 -14.24
N GLU A 154 23.10 2.93 -13.19
CA GLU A 154 23.83 1.82 -12.60
C GLU A 154 22.91 0.77 -11.95
N GLU A 155 21.78 1.19 -11.38
CA GLU A 155 20.80 0.26 -10.80
C GLU A 155 19.96 -0.44 -11.87
N LEU A 156 19.66 0.27 -12.97
CA LEU A 156 18.95 -0.32 -14.12
C LEU A 156 19.78 -1.44 -14.79
N ASP A 157 21.11 -1.28 -14.86
CA ASP A 157 22.02 -2.30 -15.40
C ASP A 157 22.06 -3.59 -14.57
N VAL A 158 21.62 -3.55 -13.30
CA VAL A 158 21.63 -4.72 -12.39
C VAL A 158 20.32 -5.50 -12.45
N ILE A 159 19.20 -4.83 -12.69
CA ILE A 159 17.85 -5.44 -12.71
C ILE A 159 17.41 -5.92 -14.11
N GLY A 160 18.22 -5.67 -15.15
CA GLY A 160 17.93 -5.97 -16.56
C GLY A 160 18.73 -7.11 -17.17
#